data_AF-A0A7V6LS00-F1
#
_entry.id   AF-A0A7V6LS00-F1
#
_cell.length_a   1.000
_cell.length_b   1.000
_cell.length_c   1.000
_cell.angle_alpha   90.00
_cell.angle_beta   90.00
_cell.angle_gamma   90.00
#
_symmetry.space_group_name_H-M   'P 1'
#
loop_
_entity.id
_entity.type
_entity.pdbx_description
1 polymer ?
#
loop_
_entity_poly.entity_id
_entity_poly.type
_entity_poly.pdbx_seq_one_letter_code
_entity_poly.pdbx_strand_id
1 'polypeptide(L)' 'MAKFENKYTYNVKGGRVSGVFNIYQDRKGALRLLMGNRHIELTFSQINDLMISVHDLIDFDYDEFMNYYNQKALAEKV' A
#
# COMPACT_ATOMS: atom_id res chain seq x y z
N MET A 1 15.91 1.04 -18.44
CA MET A 1 15.04 1.88 -17.58
C MET A 1 15.52 1.71 -16.15
N ALA A 2 15.78 2.80 -15.42
CA ALA A 2 16.15 2.71 -14.02
C ALA A 2 14.95 2.17 -13.23
N LYS A 3 15.13 1.04 -12.54
CA LYS A 3 14.15 0.53 -11.58
C LYS A 3 14.11 1.53 -10.44
N PHE A 4 13.02 2.27 -10.26
CA PHE A 4 12.85 3.09 -9.06
C PHE A 4 12.87 2.14 -7.86
N GLU A 5 13.90 2.25 -7.04
CA GLU A 5 13.97 1.52 -5.78
C GLU A 5 13.08 2.27 -4.79
N ASN A 6 11.99 1.64 -4.34
CA ASN A 6 11.07 2.13 -3.31
C ASN A 6 11.80 2.28 -1.97
N LYS A 7 12.72 3.24 -1.87
CA LYS A 7 13.63 3.44 -0.73
C LYS A 7 13.21 4.65 0.07
N TYR A 8 13.17 4.50 1.39
CA TYR A 8 12.95 5.62 2.31
C TYR A 8 14.18 5.85 3.19
N THR A 9 14.37 7.08 3.65
CA THR A 9 15.42 7.44 4.59
C THR A 9 14.97 8.63 5.44
N TYR A 10 15.05 8.52 6.76
CA TYR A 10 14.73 9.60 7.69
C TYR A 10 15.67 9.63 8.89
N ASN A 11 15.81 10.81 9.50
CA ASN A 11 16.66 11.01 10.67
C ASN A 11 15.90 10.70 11.96
N VAL A 12 16.59 10.11 12.93
CA VAL A 12 16.10 9.84 14.28
C VAL A 12 17.15 10.31 15.29
N LYS A 13 16.76 10.49 16.56
CA LYS A 13 17.63 11.03 17.63
C LYS A 13 18.97 10.29 17.78
N GLY A 14 19.05 9.01 17.37
CA GLY A 14 20.26 8.16 17.43
C GLY A 14 20.92 7.83 16.09
N GLY A 15 20.56 8.51 14.98
CA GLY A 15 21.16 8.27 13.68
C GLY A 15 20.18 8.37 12.51
N ARG A 16 20.38 7.54 11.49
CA ARG A 16 19.56 7.53 10.27
C ARG A 16 18.94 6.15 10.07
N VAL A 17 17.63 6.13 9.81
CA VAL A 17 16.91 4.91 9.41
C VAL A 17 16.72 4.96 7.91
N SER A 18 17.09 3.88 7.23
CA SER A 18 16.89 3.69 5.79
C SER A 18 16.31 2.30 5.55
N GLY A 19 15.45 2.16 4.55
CA GLY A 19 14.87 0.88 4.20
C GLY A 19 14.20 0.92 2.84
N VAL A 20 13.58 -0.20 2.49
CA VAL A 20 12.74 -0.30 1.30
C VAL A 20 11.29 -0.56 1.70
N PHE A 21 10.37 -0.13 0.85
CA PHE A 21 8.97 -0.45 0.96
C PHE A 21 8.47 -1.14 -0.31
N ASN A 22 7.34 -1.83 -0.21
CA ASN A 22 6.63 -2.33 -1.38
C ASN A 22 5.13 -2.13 -1.19
N ILE A 23 4.43 -1.81 -2.27
CA ILE A 23 2.97 -1.74 -2.28
C ILE A 23 2.49 -2.90 -3.14
N TYR A 24 1.51 -3.66 -2.64
CA TYR A 24 0.98 -4.82 -3.34
C TYR A 24 -0.46 -5.09 -2.92
N GLN A 25 -1.20 -5.81 -3.77
CA GLN A 25 -2.52 -6.34 -3.44
C GLN A 25 -2.37 -7.71 -2.76
N ASP A 26 -3.05 -7.89 -1.62
CA ASP A 26 -3.13 -9.21 -1.00
C ASP A 26 -4.22 -10.08 -1.64
N ARG A 27 -4.25 -11.37 -1.30
CA ARG A 27 -5.24 -12.34 -1.83
C ARG A 27 -6.69 -12.06 -1.44
N LYS A 28 -6.95 -11.03 -0.64
CA LYS A 28 -8.31 -10.61 -0.25
C LYS A 28 -8.72 -9.33 -0.98
N GLY A 29 -7.88 -8.78 -1.86
CA GLY A 29 -8.13 -7.53 -2.57
C GLY A 29 -7.64 -6.27 -1.86
N ALA A 30 -7.05 -6.37 -0.67
CA ALA A 30 -6.59 -5.20 0.07
C ALA A 30 -5.21 -4.73 -0.43
N LEU A 31 -5.03 -3.42 -0.61
CA LEU A 31 -3.70 -2.87 -0.85
C LEU A 31 -2.93 -2.75 0.46
N ARG A 32 -1.70 -3.27 0.44
CA ARG A 32 -0.81 -3.30 1.59
C ARG A 32 0.52 -2.62 1.27
N LEU A 33 1.00 -1.86 2.25
CA LEU A 33 2.35 -1.34 2.32
C LEU A 33 3.20 -2.28 3.18
N LEU A 34 4.19 -2.91 2.58
CA LEU A 34 5.25 -3.66 3.26
C LEU A 34 6.41 -2.70 3.59
N MET A 35 6.77 -2.59 4.86
CA MET A 35 8.01 -1.93 5.29
C MET A 35 8.74 -2.81 6.30
N GLY A 36 9.91 -3.35 5.92
CA GLY A 36 10.61 -4.35 6.73
C GLY A 36 9.75 -5.60 6.94
N ASN A 37 9.43 -5.92 8.20
CA ASN A 37 8.57 -7.07 8.56
C ASN A 37 7.12 -6.68 8.86
N ARG A 38 6.73 -5.41 8.62
CA ARG A 38 5.37 -4.92 8.91
C ARG A 38 4.58 -4.78 7.62
N HIS A 39 3.32 -5.24 7.68
CA HIS A 39 2.34 -5.09 6.61
C HIS A 39 1.24 -4.17 7.11
N ILE A 40 1.07 -3.03 6.45
CA ILE A 40 0.06 -2.04 6.79
C ILE A 40 -0.98 -2.06 5.68
N GLU A 41 -2.24 -2.29 6.04
CA GLU A 41 -3.34 -2.19 5.11
C GLU A 41 -3.68 -0.71 4.86
N LEU A 42 -3.77 -0.33 3.59
CA LEU A 42 -4.08 1.04 3.19
C LEU A 42 -5.60 1.21 3.07
N THR A 43 -6.11 2.33 3.58
CA THR A 43 -7.51 2.72 3.36
C THR A 43 -7.70 3.29 1.95
N PHE A 44 -8.93 3.30 1.45
CA PHE A 44 -9.24 3.89 0.15
C PHE A 44 -8.84 5.37 0.06
N SER A 45 -9.03 6.14 1.16
CA SER A 45 -8.55 7.52 1.23
C SER A 45 -7.04 7.58 1.07
N GLN A 46 -6.28 6.79 1.83
CA GLN A 46 -4.82 6.79 1.75
C GLN A 46 -4.31 6.43 0.35
N ILE A 47 -4.98 5.52 -0.35
CA ILE A 47 -4.63 5.15 -1.73
C ILE A 47 -4.76 6.35 -2.66
N ASN A 48 -5.86 7.09 -2.55
CA ASN A 48 -6.11 8.29 -3.36
C ASN A 48 -5.18 9.45 -2.96
N ASP A 49 -5.01 9.69 -1.66
CA ASP A 49 -4.19 10.78 -1.11
C ASP A 49 -2.71 10.61 -1.48
N LEU A 50 -2.23 9.37 -1.53
CA LEU A 50 -0.87 9.03 -1.95
C LEU A 50 -0.73 8.89 -3.48
N MET A 51 -1.82 9.07 -4.23
CA MET A 51 -1.88 8.91 -5.69
C MET A 51 -1.25 7.59 -6.16
N ILE A 52 -1.54 6.49 -5.45
CA ILE A 52 -0.98 5.17 -5.78
C ILE A 52 -1.59 4.73 -7.12
N SER A 53 -0.73 4.53 -8.12
CA SER A 53 -1.13 3.98 -9.41
C SER A 53 -1.40 2.47 -9.28
N VAL A 54 -2.62 2.13 -8.88
CA VAL A 54 -3.01 0.74 -8.55
C VAL A 54 -2.85 -0.22 -9.73
N HIS A 55 -3.04 0.27 -10.96
CA HIS A 55 -2.88 -0.51 -12.19
C HIS A 55 -1.42 -0.87 -12.51
N ASP A 56 -0.45 -0.18 -11.89
CA ASP A 56 0.97 -0.49 -12.05
C ASP A 56 1.44 -1.54 -11.03
N LEU A 57 0.58 -1.97 -10.11
CA LEU A 57 0.89 -3.02 -9.16
C LEU A 57 0.93 -4.37 -9.87
N ILE A 58 1.94 -5.16 -9.52
CA ILE A 58 2.11 -6.52 -10.05
C ILE A 58 0.91 -7.36 -9.60
N ASP A 59 0.35 -8.12 -10.54
CA ASP A 59 -0.79 -9.02 -10.34
C ASP A 59 -2.02 -8.30 -9.75
N PHE A 60 -2.21 -7.03 -10.09
CA PHE A 60 -3.38 -6.26 -9.66
C PHE A 60 -4.68 -6.81 -10.28
N ASP A 61 -5.66 -7.08 -9.42
CA ASP A 61 -7.02 -7.46 -9.80
C ASP A 61 -8.00 -6.37 -9.33
N TYR A 62 -8.59 -5.68 -10.30
CA TYR A 62 -9.49 -4.56 -10.04
C TYR A 62 -10.81 -4.99 -9.38
N ASP A 63 -11.33 -6.17 -9.72
CA ASP A 63 -12.61 -6.63 -9.21
C ASP A 63 -12.48 -7.02 -7.73
N GLU A 64 -11.40 -7.74 -7.37
CA GLU A 64 -11.08 -8.04 -5.97
C GLU A 64 -10.86 -6.76 -5.15
N PHE A 65 -10.14 -5.79 -5.72
CA PHE A 65 -9.90 -4.48 -5.10
C PHE A 65 -11.22 -3.75 -4.80
N MET A 66 -12.08 -3.58 -5.81
CA MET A 66 -13.34 -2.88 -5.64
C MET A 66 -14.27 -3.61 -4.68
N ASN A 67 -14.33 -4.93 -4.74
CA ASN A 67 -15.13 -5.74 -3.82
C ASN A 67 -14.68 -5.53 -2.37
N TYR A 68 -13.36 -5.56 -2.11
CA TYR A 68 -12.81 -5.35 -0.78
C TYR A 68 -13.17 -3.96 -0.22
N TYR A 69 -12.88 -2.90 -0.97
CA TYR A 69 -13.09 -1.54 -0.47
C TYR A 69 -14.58 -1.13 -0.40
N ASN A 70 -15.43 -1.67 -1.27
CA ASN A 70 -16.88 -1.48 -1.16
C ASN A 70 -17.47 -2.17 0.07
N GLN A 71 -17.05 -3.41 0.38
CA GLN A 71 -17.48 -4.11 1.59
C GLN A 71 -17.01 -3.40 2.85
N LYS A 72 -15.76 -2.92 2.87
CA LYS A 72 -15.21 -2.17 3.99
C LYS A 72 -15.96 -0.85 4.22
N ALA A 73 -16.28 -0.11 3.15
CA ALA A 73 -17.09 1.10 3.24
C ALA A 73 -18.52 0.84 3.73
N LEU A 74 -19.09 -0.33 3.46
CA LEU A 74 -20.39 -0.73 4.01
C LEU A 74 -20.28 -1.05 5.51
N ALA A 75 -19.24 -1.77 5.93
CA ALA A 75 -19.02 -2.12 7.34
C ALA A 75 -18.76 -0.90 8.23
N GLU A 76 -18.12 0.16 7.71
CA GLU A 76 -17.86 1.40 8.45
C GLU A 76 -19.11 2.31 8.60
N LYS A 77 -20.20 2.02 7.88
CA LYS A 77 -21.47 2.76 7.94
C LYS A 77 -22.51 2.13 8.87
N VAL A 78 -22.23 0.96 9.42
CA VAL A 78 -23.08 0.22 10.37
C VAL A 78 -22.57 0.45 11.79
#